data_AF-A0A3S5CUT8-F1
#
_entry.id   AF-A0A3S5CUT8-F1
#
_cell.length_a   1.000
_cell.length_b   1.000
_cell.length_c   1.000
_cell.angle_alpha   90.00
_cell.angle_beta   90.00
_cell.angle_gamma   90.00
#
_symmetry.space_group_name_H-M   'P 1'
#
loop_
_entity.id
_entity.type
_entity.pdbx_description
1 polymer ?
#
loop_
_entity_poly.entity_id
_entity_poly.type
_entity_poly.pdbx_seq_one_letter_code
_entity_poly.pdbx_strand_id
1 'polypeptide(L)'
;MKTTKLGAVLSDLSPGTWLQFRLVAVSSAGPGGWGPPSRPMRVLTPPQLPSPPRNLTEGTSRIYDNRVDVSVNWVAPLHSNMPLKKYQDATGLVNI
;
A
#
# COMPACT_ATOMS: atom_id res chain seq x y z
N MET A 1 1.60 -32.44 -22.31
CA MET A 1 0.99 -31.09 -22.18
C MET A 1 1.15 -30.64 -20.74
N LYS A 2 1.77 -29.49 -20.49
CA LYS A 2 2.06 -28.96 -19.15
C LYS A 2 1.21 -27.69 -18.98
N THR A 3 0.05 -27.80 -18.38
CA THR A 3 -0.87 -26.66 -18.20
C THR A 3 -0.49 -25.93 -16.91
N THR A 4 0.38 -24.93 -17.01
CA THR A 4 0.65 -24.02 -15.89
C THR A 4 -0.40 -22.92 -15.91
N LYS A 5 -1.47 -23.04 -15.12
CA LYS A 5 -2.31 -21.89 -14.80
C LYS A 5 -1.60 -21.09 -13.72
N LEU A 6 -1.08 -19.91 -14.08
CA LEU A 6 -0.20 -19.08 -13.26
C LEU A 6 -0.89 -18.26 -12.15
N GLY A 7 -2.20 -18.42 -11.94
CA GLY A 7 -2.86 -17.65 -10.88
C GLY A 7 -4.31 -18.02 -10.59
N ALA A 8 -4.65 -17.88 -9.31
CA ALA A 8 -6.01 -17.71 -8.81
C ALA A 8 -6.09 -16.29 -8.22
N VAL A 9 -7.14 -15.55 -8.56
CA VAL A 9 -7.43 -14.24 -7.92
C VAL A 9 -8.31 -14.54 -6.71
N LEU A 10 -7.84 -14.15 -5.52
CA LEU A 10 -8.60 -14.23 -4.29
C LEU A 10 -9.09 -12.82 -3.94
N SER A 11 -10.39 -12.64 -3.70
CA SER A 11 -10.99 -11.41 -3.18
C SER A 11 -11.24 -11.51 -1.68
N ASP A 12 -11.46 -10.38 -1.02
CA ASP A 12 -11.96 -10.28 0.36
C ASP A 12 -11.08 -10.94 1.44
N LEU A 13 -9.77 -11.00 1.20
CA LEU A 13 -8.82 -11.51 2.18
C LEU A 13 -8.55 -10.48 3.29
N SER A 14 -8.69 -10.90 4.55
CA SER A 14 -8.35 -10.06 5.69
C SER A 14 -6.83 -9.85 5.77
N PRO A 15 -6.34 -8.60 5.90
CA PRO A 15 -4.91 -8.34 6.06
C PRO A 15 -4.30 -9.07 7.25
N GLY A 16 -3.05 -9.49 7.11
CA GLY A 16 -2.32 -10.21 8.14
C GLY A 16 -2.57 -11.72 8.18
N THR A 17 -3.55 -12.23 7.43
CA THR A 17 -3.86 -13.67 7.32
C THR A 17 -2.75 -14.41 6.59
N TRP A 18 -2.40 -15.61 7.08
CA TRP A 18 -1.49 -16.52 6.39
C TRP A 18 -2.26 -17.46 5.46
N LEU A 19 -1.80 -17.58 4.22
CA LEU A 19 -2.38 -18.43 3.20
C LEU A 19 -1.37 -19.47 2.70
N GLN A 20 -1.89 -20.64 2.36
CA GLN A 20 -1.12 -21.74 1.79
C GLN A 20 -1.97 -22.49 0.76
N PHE A 21 -1.40 -22.76 -0.40
CA PHE A 21 -2.11 -23.38 -1.52
C PHE A 21 -1.76 -24.85 -1.63
N ARG A 22 -2.72 -25.68 -2.06
CA ARG A 22 -2.51 -27.09 -2.40
C ARG A 22 -3.15 -27.36 -3.76
N LEU A 23 -2.57 -28.26 -4.53
CA LEU A 23 -3.08 -28.67 -5.83
C LEU A 23 -3.47 -30.14 -5.81
N VAL A 24 -4.48 -30.50 -6.60
CA VAL A 24 -4.87 -31.89 -6.87
C VAL A 24 -4.86 -32.11 -8.38
N ALA A 25 -4.33 -33.24 -8.81
CA ALA A 25 -4.41 -33.67 -10.20
C ALA A 25 -5.74 -34.39 -10.43
N VAL A 26 -6.44 -34.08 -11.52
CA VAL A 26 -7.71 -34.73 -11.89
C VAL A 26 -7.54 -35.42 -13.24
N SER A 27 -7.94 -36.70 -13.30
CA SER A 27 -7.93 -37.51 -14.52
C SER A 27 -9.35 -38.03 -14.82
N SER A 28 -9.52 -38.77 -15.93
CA SER A 28 -10.80 -39.43 -16.24
C SER A 28 -11.23 -40.45 -15.19
N ALA A 29 -10.29 -41.01 -14.41
CA ALA A 29 -10.58 -41.92 -13.30
C ALA A 29 -10.95 -41.18 -11.99
N GLY A 30 -10.85 -39.85 -11.95
CA GLY A 30 -11.16 -39.02 -10.79
C GLY A 30 -9.98 -38.18 -10.27
N PRO A 31 -10.19 -37.46 -9.14
CA PRO A 31 -9.14 -36.70 -8.46
C PRO A 31 -8.15 -37.62 -7.75
N GLY A 32 -6.85 -37.32 -7.87
CA GLY A 32 -5.80 -37.96 -7.11
C GLY A 32 -5.66 -37.40 -5.69
N GLY A 33 -4.51 -37.64 -5.07
CA GLY A 33 -4.17 -37.06 -3.78
C GLY A 33 -3.81 -35.58 -3.84
N TRP A 34 -3.98 -34.87 -2.73
CA TRP A 34 -3.45 -33.53 -2.57
C TRP A 34 -1.93 -33.53 -2.62
N GLY A 35 -1.37 -32.62 -3.42
CA GLY A 35 0.07 -32.36 -3.43
C GLY A 35 0.57 -31.69 -2.15
N PRO A 36 1.89 -31.58 -1.99
CA PRO A 36 2.49 -30.83 -0.89
C PRO A 36 2.03 -29.36 -0.93
N PRO A 37 1.93 -28.71 0.23
CA PRO A 37 1.45 -27.35 0.27
C PRO A 37 2.52 -26.36 -0.20
N SER A 38 2.10 -25.20 -0.71
CA SER A 38 2.98 -24.13 -1.13
C SER A 38 3.76 -23.55 0.05
N ARG A 39 4.72 -22.66 -0.22
CA ARG A 39 5.27 -21.79 0.83
C ARG A 39 4.13 -20.92 1.39
N PRO A 40 4.07 -20.71 2.72
CA PRO A 40 3.07 -19.82 3.31
C PRO A 40 3.34 -18.39 2.85
N MET A 41 2.27 -17.66 2.52
CA MET A 41 2.32 -16.24 2.20
C MET A 41 1.44 -15.45 3.16
N ARG A 42 1.85 -14.25 3.52
CA ARG A 42 1.03 -13.35 4.34
C ARG A 42 0.31 -12.36 3.45
N VAL A 43 -1.00 -12.23 3.64
CA VAL A 43 -1.80 -11.21 2.95
C VAL A 43 -1.38 -9.84 3.47
N LEU A 44 -0.82 -9.02 2.58
CA LEU A 44 -0.45 -7.65 2.88
C LEU A 44 -1.63 -6.73 2.58
N THR A 45 -1.84 -5.74 3.44
CA THR A 45 -2.77 -4.65 3.13
C THR A 45 -2.24 -3.90 1.90
N PRO A 46 -3.06 -3.63 0.87
CA PRO A 46 -2.68 -2.70 -0.18
C PRO A 46 -2.26 -1.35 0.43
N PRO A 47 -1.29 -0.64 -0.18
CA PRO A 47 -0.96 0.71 0.23
C PRO A 47 -2.23 1.57 0.20
N GLN A 48 -2.52 2.24 1.30
CA GLN A 48 -3.62 3.20 1.38
C GLN A 48 -3.05 4.60 1.26
N LEU A 49 -3.79 5.50 0.61
CA LEU A 49 -3.43 6.92 0.63
C LEU A 49 -3.39 7.41 2.08
N PRO A 50 -2.35 8.14 2.49
CA PRO A 50 -2.31 8.75 3.81
C PRO A 50 -3.47 9.75 3.93
N SER A 51 -3.98 9.90 5.15
CA SER A 51 -4.91 11.00 5.46
C SER A 51 -4.25 12.37 5.23
N PRO A 52 -5.01 13.46 5.06
CA PRO A 52 -4.44 14.80 4.90
C PRO A 52 -3.55 15.21 6.10
N PRO A 53 -2.52 16.05 5.87
CA PRO A 53 -1.83 16.73 6.95
C PRO A 53 -2.81 17.54 7.79
N ARG A 54 -2.51 17.72 9.08
CA ARG A 54 -3.39 18.36 10.04
C ARG A 54 -2.80 19.67 10.52
N ASN A 55 -3.64 20.51 11.09
CA ASN A 55 -3.24 21.74 11.77
C ASN A 55 -2.32 22.64 10.91
N LEU A 56 -2.75 22.87 9.66
CA LEU A 56 -2.04 23.75 8.74
C LEU A 56 -2.10 25.18 9.29
N THR A 57 -0.94 25.75 9.60
CA THR A 57 -0.84 27.09 10.17
C THR A 57 0.22 27.88 9.42
N GLU A 58 -0.06 29.16 9.25
CA GLU A 58 0.93 30.10 8.75
C GLU A 58 1.95 30.39 9.86
N GLY A 59 3.23 30.33 9.50
CA GLY A 59 4.35 30.77 10.33
C GLY A 59 4.75 32.19 9.97
N THR A 60 6.05 32.45 9.95
CA THR A 60 6.59 33.75 9.58
C THR A 60 6.47 33.97 8.08
N SER A 61 5.92 35.12 7.68
CA SER A 61 5.99 35.63 6.31
C SER A 61 7.00 36.77 6.18
N ARG A 62 7.70 36.83 5.06
CA ARG A 62 8.64 37.91 4.71
C ARG A 62 8.31 38.41 3.32
N ILE A 63 8.15 39.73 3.21
CA ILE A 63 7.90 40.41 1.94
C ILE A 63 9.16 41.17 1.57
N TYR A 64 9.73 40.87 0.40
CA TYR A 64 10.87 41.60 -0.13
C TYR A 64 10.95 41.40 -1.65
N ASP A 65 11.42 42.43 -2.36
CA ASP A 65 11.67 42.38 -3.82
C ASP A 65 10.51 41.80 -4.65
N ASN A 66 9.28 42.25 -4.36
CA ASN A 66 8.03 41.77 -4.98
C ASN A 66 7.78 40.25 -4.83
N ARG A 67 8.36 39.63 -3.81
CA ARG A 67 8.17 38.23 -3.42
C ARG A 67 7.67 38.14 -1.99
N VAL A 68 6.93 37.07 -1.72
CA VAL A 68 6.47 36.71 -0.38
C VAL A 68 6.97 35.31 -0.08
N ASP A 69 7.84 35.20 0.92
CA ASP A 69 8.21 33.92 1.50
C ASP A 69 7.29 33.66 2.68
N VAL A 70 6.53 32.56 2.65
CA VAL A 70 5.64 32.15 3.72
C VAL A 70 6.13 30.83 4.30
N SER A 71 6.44 30.81 5.59
CA SER A 71 6.67 29.56 6.29
C SER A 71 5.32 28.94 6.65
N VAL A 72 5.15 27.64 6.42
CA VAL A 72 3.92 26.93 6.76
C VAL A 72 4.27 25.78 7.69
N ASN A 73 3.50 25.60 8.74
CA ASN A 73 3.66 24.51 9.70
C ASN A 73 2.45 23.57 9.63
N TRP A 74 2.69 22.28 9.73
CA TRP A 74 1.64 21.27 9.79
C TRP A 74 2.05 20.09 10.67
N VAL A 75 1.06 19.29 11.02
CA VAL A 75 1.20 18.03 11.75
C VAL A 75 0.99 16.87 10.80
N ALA A 76 1.74 15.79 11.00
CA ALA A 76 1.62 14.59 10.20
C ALA A 76 0.17 14.03 10.18
N PRO A 77 -0.22 13.38 9.07
CA PRO A 77 -1.45 12.59 8.93
C PRO A 77 -1.76 11.72 10.16
N LEU A 78 -3.05 11.62 10.54
CA LEU A 78 -3.48 10.74 11.63
C LEU A 78 -3.34 9.26 11.25
N HIS A 79 -3.59 8.94 9.99
CA HIS A 79 -3.53 7.58 9.46
C HIS A 79 -2.61 7.51 8.24
N SER A 80 -1.66 6.59 8.31
CA SER A 80 -0.86 6.12 7.18
C SER A 80 -0.43 4.67 7.45
N ASN A 81 -0.70 3.75 6.54
CA ASN A 81 -0.23 2.36 6.65
C ASN A 81 1.17 2.14 6.05
N MET A 82 1.78 3.21 5.53
CA MET A 82 3.12 3.24 4.93
C MET A 82 3.91 4.44 5.45
N PRO A 83 5.26 4.38 5.49
CA PRO A 83 6.08 5.54 5.80
C PRO A 83 5.84 6.68 4.80
N LEU A 84 5.63 7.90 5.32
CA LEU A 84 5.54 9.09 4.49
C LEU A 84 6.89 9.39 3.84
N LYS A 85 6.89 9.86 2.60
CA LYS A 85 8.12 10.19 1.86
C LYS A 85 8.27 11.67 1.57
N LYS A 86 7.17 12.35 1.24
CA LYS A 86 7.12 13.77 0.83
C LYS A 86 5.75 14.36 1.15
N TYR A 87 5.70 15.67 1.31
CA TYR A 87 4.49 16.48 1.23
C TYR A 87 4.45 17.18 -0.14
N GLN A 88 3.28 17.64 -0.56
CA GLN A 88 3.11 18.39 -1.80
C GLN A 88 2.16 19.56 -1.52
N ASP A 89 2.54 20.75 -1.96
CA ASP A 89 1.68 21.94 -1.98
C ASP A 89 1.36 22.32 -3.43
N ALA A 90 0.66 23.46 -3.62
CA ALA A 90 0.31 23.93 -4.96
C ALA A 90 1.54 24.38 -5.78
N THR A 91 2.70 24.55 -5.15
CA THR A 91 3.91 25.10 -5.78
C THR A 91 4.98 24.03 -6.06
N GLY A 92 4.93 22.86 -5.39
CA GLY A 92 5.84 21.75 -5.63
C GLY A 92 5.88 20.68 -4.53
N LEU A 93 6.93 19.85 -4.57
CA LEU A 93 7.18 18.81 -3.56
C LEU A 93 8.00 19.37 -2.40
N VAL A 94 7.59 19.02 -1.18
CA VAL A 94 8.29 19.35 0.06
C VAL A 94 8.81 18.06 0.69
N ASN A 95 10.13 17.96 0.91
CA ASN A 95 10.73 16.79 1.53
C ASN A 95 10.47 16.75 3.04
N ILE A 96 10.49 15.55 3.61
CA ILE A 96 10.45 15.30 5.07
C ILE A 96 11.86 15.40 5.62
#